data_AF-A0A0M8N6P8-F1
#
_entry.id   AF-A0A0M8N6P8-F1
#
_cell.length_a   1.000
_cell.length_b   1.000
_cell.length_c   1.000
_cell.angle_alpha   90.00
_cell.angle_beta   90.00
_cell.angle_gamma   90.00
#
_symmetry.space_group_name_H-M   'P 1'
#
loop_
_entity.id
_entity.type
_entity.pdbx_description
1 polymer ?
#
loop_
_entity_poly.entity_id
_entity_poly.type
_entity_poly.pdbx_seq_one_letter_code
_entity_poly.pdbx_strand_id
1 'polypeptide(L)'
;MTFDLLMSDETTLSQRLAVRIIGRLMGCPSNAFLTENSYRQELAEAGYATEGIVVRDVTENDFPGLVAFLGRQQSLLKQHGLSLGSLAIAKWVFDWFHTSKALRAAIIIVRKDS
;
A
#
# COMPACT_ATOMS: atom_id res chain seq x y z
N MET A 1 10.76 12.47 6.46
CA MET A 1 9.42 12.13 5.92
C MET A 1 9.62 11.01 4.91
N THR A 2 8.79 9.98 4.96
CA THR A 2 8.81 8.88 3.98
C THR A 2 7.39 8.50 3.57
N PHE A 3 7.25 7.92 2.39
CA PHE A 3 6.02 7.28 1.93
C PHE A 3 6.13 5.78 2.17
N ASP A 4 5.04 5.14 2.60
CA ASP A 4 4.98 3.69 2.75
C ASP A 4 3.57 3.13 2.59
N LEU A 5 3.48 1.82 2.37
CA LEU A 5 2.23 1.07 2.29
C LEU A 5 2.02 0.30 3.59
N LEU A 6 1.03 0.74 4.37
CA LEU A 6 0.73 0.15 5.67
C LEU A 6 -0.50 -0.76 5.57
N MET A 7 -0.40 -1.93 6.17
CA MET A 7 -1.56 -2.78 6.39
C MET A 7 -2.46 -2.15 7.45
N SER A 8 -3.77 -2.14 7.22
CA SER A 8 -4.70 -1.61 8.23
C SER A 8 -4.71 -2.51 9.47
N ASP A 9 -4.67 -1.89 10.66
CA ASP A 9 -4.78 -2.60 11.95
C ASP A 9 -6.16 -3.24 12.13
N GLU A 10 -7.17 -2.79 11.39
CA GLU A 10 -8.54 -3.33 11.42
C GLU A 10 -8.76 -4.47 10.40
N THR A 11 -7.70 -4.95 9.73
CA THR A 11 -7.83 -6.04 8.76
C THR A 11 -8.25 -7.35 9.40
N THR A 12 -9.17 -8.04 8.74
CA THR A 12 -9.47 -9.44 9.07
C THR A 12 -8.27 -10.35 8.76
N LEU A 13 -8.18 -11.51 9.41
CA LEU A 13 -7.10 -12.48 9.18
C LEU A 13 -7.01 -12.92 7.71
N SER A 14 -8.15 -13.01 7.02
CA SER A 14 -8.21 -13.36 5.60
C SER A 14 -7.67 -12.25 4.70
N GLN A 15 -8.01 -10.99 4.97
CA GLN A 15 -7.45 -9.84 4.25
C GLN A 15 -5.93 -9.75 4.45
N ARG A 16 -5.45 -9.97 5.68
CA ARG A 16 -4.02 -10.01 6.00
C ARG A 16 -3.29 -11.11 5.24
N LEU A 17 -3.88 -12.29 5.13
CA LEU A 17 -3.33 -13.38 4.33
C LEU A 17 -3.32 -13.04 2.84
N ALA A 18 -4.40 -12.45 2.32
CA ALA A 18 -4.49 -12.03 0.92
C ALA A 18 -3.42 -10.99 0.56
N VAL A 19 -3.22 -9.95 1.40
CA VAL A 19 -2.16 -8.94 1.23
C VAL A 19 -0.78 -9.61 1.14
N ARG A 20 -0.50 -10.59 2.01
CA ARG A 20 0.77 -11.33 2.00
C ARG A 20 0.96 -12.16 0.73
N ILE A 21 -0.08 -12.85 0.27
CA ILE A 21 -0.04 -13.63 -0.98
C ILE A 21 0.20 -12.71 -2.17
N ILE A 22 -0.55 -11.60 -2.26
CA ILE A 22 -0.41 -10.61 -3.33
C ILE A 22 1.01 -10.02 -3.31
N GLY A 23 1.50 -9.58 -2.15
CA GLY A 23 2.86 -9.06 -2.00
C GLY A 23 3.91 -10.07 -2.46
N ARG A 24 3.76 -11.35 -2.06
CA ARG A 24 4.68 -12.42 -2.48
C ARG A 24 4.68 -12.62 -4.00
N LEU A 25 3.51 -12.61 -4.63
CA LEU A 25 3.35 -12.72 -6.09
C LEU A 25 3.96 -11.51 -6.83
N MET A 26 3.95 -10.34 -6.20
CA MET A 26 4.60 -9.12 -6.70
C MET A 26 6.11 -9.09 -6.41
N GLY A 27 6.67 -10.14 -5.78
CA GLY A 27 8.10 -10.21 -5.44
C GLY A 27 8.47 -9.44 -4.17
N CYS A 28 7.50 -8.92 -3.41
CA CYS A 28 7.75 -8.25 -2.14
C CYS A 28 8.15 -9.24 -1.04
N PRO A 29 8.97 -8.81 -0.07
CA PRO A 29 9.23 -9.58 1.15
C PRO A 29 7.95 -9.91 1.94
N SER A 30 7.98 -10.99 2.74
CA SER A 30 6.82 -11.45 3.53
C SER A 30 6.35 -10.47 4.62
N ASN A 31 7.22 -9.53 4.99
CA ASN A 31 6.95 -8.44 5.93
C ASN A 31 6.98 -7.06 5.25
N ALA A 32 6.75 -7.00 3.93
CA ALA A 32 6.80 -5.75 3.17
C ALA A 32 5.75 -4.72 3.62
N PHE A 33 4.66 -5.16 4.24
CA PHE A 33 3.58 -4.30 4.68
C PHE A 33 3.37 -4.47 6.18
N LEU A 34 3.85 -3.50 6.96
CA LEU A 34 3.67 -3.44 8.40
C LEU A 34 2.31 -2.84 8.74
N THR A 35 1.76 -3.17 9.92
CA THR A 35 0.66 -2.37 10.46
C THR A 35 1.19 -1.07 11.03
N GLU A 36 0.32 -0.07 11.24
CA GLU A 36 0.76 1.22 11.78
C GLU A 36 1.38 1.04 13.18
N ASN A 37 0.79 0.18 14.00
CA ASN A 37 1.34 -0.14 15.32
C ASN A 37 2.73 -0.77 15.24
N SER A 38 2.94 -1.75 14.37
CA SER A 38 4.27 -2.36 14.17
C SER A 38 5.27 -1.35 13.63
N TYR A 39 4.85 -0.48 12.70
CA TYR A 39 5.71 0.56 12.15
C TYR A 39 6.16 1.56 13.22
N ARG A 40 5.22 2.00 14.08
CA ARG A 40 5.51 2.89 15.22
C ARG A 40 6.47 2.23 16.21
N GLN A 41 6.30 0.93 16.45
CA GLN A 41 7.19 0.16 17.31
C GLN A 41 8.62 0.11 16.76
N GLU A 42 8.80 -0.19 15.47
CA GLU A 42 10.14 -0.20 14.84
C GLU A 42 10.82 1.19 14.93
N LEU A 43 10.06 2.27 14.75
CA LEU A 43 10.58 3.63 14.92
C LEU A 43 10.96 3.94 16.37
N ALA A 44 10.16 3.48 17.34
CA ALA A 44 10.47 3.65 18.76
C ALA A 44 11.74 2.87 19.14
N GLU A 45 11.89 1.63 18.65
CA GLU A 45 13.09 0.81 18.82
C GLU A 45 14.33 1.46 18.18
N ALA A 46 14.15 2.22 17.09
CA ALA A 46 15.18 3.03 16.47
C ALA A 46 15.50 4.35 17.22
N GLY A 47 14.82 4.62 18.34
CA GLY A 47 15.07 5.78 19.21
C GLY A 47 14.26 7.03 18.89
N TYR A 48 13.19 6.94 18.09
CA TYR A 48 12.29 8.07 17.85
C TYR A 48 11.19 8.16 18.91
N ALA A 49 10.89 9.37 19.36
CA ALA A 49 9.78 9.63 20.27
C ALA A 49 8.44 9.35 19.59
N THR A 50 7.59 8.54 20.23
CA THR A 50 6.33 8.06 19.64
C THR A 50 5.36 9.21 19.35
N GLU A 51 5.35 10.21 20.22
CA GLU A 51 4.63 11.49 20.12
C GLU A 51 5.08 12.37 18.94
N GLY A 52 6.28 12.13 18.42
CA GLY A 52 6.82 12.77 17.22
C GLY A 52 6.39 12.09 15.92
N ILE A 53 5.79 10.90 15.97
CA ILE A 53 5.41 10.10 14.80
C ILE A 53 3.97 10.43 14.38
N VAL A 54 3.84 11.06 13.22
CA VAL A 54 2.57 11.34 12.56
C VAL A 54 2.46 10.46 11.32
N VAL A 55 1.42 9.64 11.27
CA VAL A 55 1.07 8.83 10.10
C VAL A 55 -0.14 9.49 9.45
N ARG A 56 0.01 9.94 8.19
CA ARG A 56 -1.08 10.53 7.42
C ARG A 56 -1.52 9.57 6.33
N ASP A 57 -2.75 9.10 6.42
CA ASP A 57 -3.38 8.33 5.35
C ASP A 57 -3.60 9.23 4.12
N VAL A 58 -3.11 8.77 2.97
CA VAL A 58 -3.24 9.43 1.66
C VAL A 58 -3.80 8.46 0.61
N THR A 59 -4.40 7.34 1.04
CA THR A 59 -4.92 6.28 0.16
C THR A 59 -5.92 6.83 -0.87
N GLU A 60 -6.85 7.68 -0.42
CA GLU A 60 -7.85 8.32 -1.27
C GLU A 60 -7.26 9.30 -2.29
N ASN A 61 -6.07 9.82 -2.01
CA ASN A 61 -5.38 10.77 -2.90
C ASN A 61 -4.50 10.06 -3.92
N ASP A 62 -3.98 8.87 -3.61
CA ASP A 62 -2.97 8.18 -4.40
C ASP A 62 -3.56 7.04 -5.27
N PHE A 63 -4.36 6.16 -4.66
CA PHE A 63 -4.83 4.94 -5.33
C PHE A 63 -5.75 5.21 -6.52
N PRO A 64 -6.73 6.15 -6.45
CA PRO A 64 -7.58 6.43 -7.60
C PRO A 64 -6.80 6.91 -8.83
N GLY A 65 -5.74 7.70 -8.63
CA GLY A 65 -4.88 8.18 -9.71
C GLY A 65 -4.15 7.03 -10.41
N LEU A 66 -3.59 6.11 -9.63
CA LEU A 66 -2.90 4.91 -10.13
C LEU A 66 -3.86 3.96 -10.86
N VAL A 67 -5.03 3.68 -10.29
CA VAL A 67 -6.06 2.82 -10.91
C VAL A 67 -6.54 3.43 -12.23
N ALA A 68 -6.78 4.74 -12.27
CA ALA A 68 -7.17 5.43 -13.50
C ALA A 68 -6.06 5.39 -14.57
N PHE A 69 -4.79 5.55 -14.17
CA PHE A 69 -3.65 5.42 -15.08
C PHE A 69 -3.55 4.01 -15.67
N LEU A 70 -3.60 2.96 -14.83
CA LEU A 70 -3.57 1.57 -15.27
C LEU A 70 -4.73 1.25 -16.19
N GLY A 71 -5.92 1.78 -15.91
CA GLY A 71 -7.09 1.67 -16.77
C GLY A 71 -6.88 2.29 -18.16
N ARG A 72 -6.26 3.48 -18.23
CA ARG A 72 -5.90 4.11 -19.52
C ARG A 72 -4.88 3.28 -20.29
N GLN A 73 -3.82 2.81 -19.65
CA GLN A 73 -2.82 1.94 -20.29
C GLN A 73 -3.44 0.65 -20.83
N GLN A 74 -4.34 0.03 -20.05
CA GLN A 74 -5.12 -1.13 -20.49
C GLN A 74 -6.00 -0.80 -21.72
N SER A 75 -6.67 0.35 -21.74
CA SER A 75 -7.48 0.76 -22.90
C SER A 75 -6.64 0.92 -24.16
N LEU A 76 -5.46 1.55 -24.05
CA LEU A 76 -4.53 1.75 -25.15
C LEU A 76 -3.98 0.43 -25.69
N LEU A 77 -3.52 -0.48 -24.82
CA LEU A 77 -3.01 -1.79 -25.25
C LEU A 77 -4.08 -2.63 -25.94
N LYS A 78 -5.33 -2.56 -25.46
CA LYS A 78 -6.47 -3.25 -26.08
C LYS A 78 -6.73 -2.76 -27.50
N GLN A 79 -6.55 -1.47 -27.78
CA GLN A 79 -6.70 -0.91 -29.13
C GLN A 79 -5.67 -1.45 -30.12
N HIS A 80 -4.50 -1.89 -29.63
CA HIS A 80 -3.43 -2.48 -30.43
C HIS A 80 -3.46 -4.02 -30.49
N GLY A 81 -4.53 -4.67 -30.00
CA GLY A 81 -4.67 -6.12 -30.01
C GLY A 81 -3.70 -6.86 -29.06
N LEU A 82 -3.02 -6.13 -28.17
CA LEU A 82 -2.08 -6.68 -27.21
C LEU A 82 -2.83 -7.14 -25.94
N SER A 83 -2.38 -8.25 -25.38
CA SER A 83 -2.94 -8.81 -24.15
C SER A 83 -2.77 -7.84 -22.96
N LEU A 84 -3.84 -7.70 -22.19
CA LEU A 84 -3.90 -6.91 -20.97
C LEU A 84 -3.05 -7.49 -19.81
N GLY A 85 -2.72 -8.78 -19.88
CA GLY A 85 -1.82 -9.53 -19.00
C GLY A 85 -1.64 -8.99 -17.58
N SER A 86 -0.40 -8.63 -17.26
CA SER A 86 0.01 -8.15 -15.93
C SER A 86 -0.63 -6.82 -15.52
N LEU A 87 -0.98 -5.95 -16.47
CA LEU A 87 -1.60 -4.66 -16.19
C LEU A 87 -3.06 -4.80 -15.71
N ALA A 88 -3.81 -5.76 -16.25
CA ALA A 88 -5.14 -6.08 -15.74
C ALA A 88 -5.09 -6.65 -14.32
N ILE A 89 -4.12 -7.52 -14.04
CA ILE A 89 -3.91 -8.07 -12.69
C ILE A 89 -3.54 -6.96 -11.71
N ALA A 90 -2.61 -6.08 -12.08
CA ALA A 90 -2.24 -4.93 -11.26
C ALA A 90 -3.44 -4.04 -10.95
N LYS A 91 -4.24 -3.69 -11.97
CA LYS A 91 -5.45 -2.89 -11.77
C LYS A 91 -6.42 -3.54 -10.79
N TRP A 92 -6.69 -4.84 -10.95
CA TRP A 92 -7.58 -5.59 -10.06
C TRP A 92 -7.06 -5.62 -8.62
N VAL A 93 -5.75 -5.81 -8.43
CA VAL A 93 -5.10 -5.78 -7.11
C VAL A 93 -5.27 -4.41 -6.44
N PHE A 94 -4.97 -3.32 -7.15
CA PHE A 94 -5.08 -1.97 -6.58
C PHE A 94 -6.52 -1.56 -6.30
N ASP A 95 -7.47 -1.97 -7.15
CA ASP A 95 -8.90 -1.77 -6.91
C ASP A 95 -9.38 -2.55 -5.66
N TRP A 96 -8.90 -3.78 -5.48
CA TRP A 96 -9.16 -4.55 -4.27
C TRP A 96 -8.56 -3.89 -3.02
N PHE A 97 -7.33 -3.36 -3.09
CA PHE A 97 -6.75 -2.64 -1.95
C PHE A 97 -7.56 -1.39 -1.60
N HIS A 98 -7.99 -0.62 -2.60
CA HIS A 98 -8.82 0.58 -2.41
C HIS A 98 -10.17 0.24 -1.76
N THR A 99 -10.87 -0.78 -2.26
CA THR A 99 -12.20 -1.16 -1.76
C THR A 99 -12.17 -1.87 -0.41
N SER A 100 -11.19 -2.77 -0.19
CA SER A 100 -11.08 -3.53 1.06
C SER A 100 -10.49 -2.72 2.21
N LYS A 101 -9.81 -1.60 1.91
CA LYS A 101 -9.00 -0.82 2.85
C LYS A 101 -7.94 -1.64 3.59
N ALA A 102 -7.58 -2.80 3.04
CA ALA A 102 -6.62 -3.72 3.66
C ALA A 102 -5.20 -3.16 3.65
N LEU A 103 -4.90 -2.32 2.66
CA LEU A 103 -3.64 -1.61 2.50
C LEU A 103 -3.93 -0.11 2.38
N ARG A 104 -3.15 0.71 3.06
CA ARG A 104 -3.26 2.17 3.09
C ARG A 104 -1.96 2.79 2.61
N ALA A 105 -2.04 3.78 1.74
CA ALA A 105 -0.91 4.62 1.41
C ALA A 105 -0.74 5.65 2.52
N ALA A 106 0.45 5.76 3.09
CA ALA A 106 0.71 6.66 4.21
C ALA A 106 1.98 7.48 4.01
N ILE A 107 1.91 8.73 4.44
CA ILE A 107 3.10 9.57 4.65
C ILE A 107 3.44 9.51 6.13
N ILE A 108 4.62 8.97 6.44
CA ILE A 108 5.18 8.95 7.79
C ILE A 108 6.07 10.17 8.00
N ILE A 109 5.73 10.95 9.01
CA ILE A 109 6.49 12.12 9.45
C ILE A 109 7.00 11.82 10.85
N VAL A 110 8.32 11.83 11.01
CA VAL A 110 8.98 11.67 12.30
C VAL A 110 9.66 12.98 12.64
N ARG A 111 9.28 13.59 13.76
CA ARG A 111 10.04 14.69 14.35
C ARG A 111 11.15 14.11 15.22
N LYS A 112 12.35 14.63 15.06
CA LYS A 112 13.45 14.37 15.98
C LYS A 112 13.41 15.46 17.03
N ASP A 113 13.17 15.09 18.28
CA ASP A 113 13.36 16.04 19.38
C ASP A 113 14.85 16.41 19.40
N SER A 114 15.10 17.71 19.31
CA SER A 114 16.44 18.31 19.23
C SER A 114 17.05 18.46 20.61
#